data_AF-A0A3R6J3E6-F1
#
_entry.id   AF-A0A3R6J3E6-F1
#
_cell.length_a   1.000
_cell.length_b   1.000
_cell.length_c   1.000
_cell.angle_alpha   90.00
_cell.angle_beta   90.00
_cell.angle_gamma   90.00
#
_symmetry.space_group_name_H-M   'P 1'
#
loop_
_entity.id
_entity.type
_entity.pdbx_description
1 polymer ?
#
loop_
_entity_poly.entity_id
_entity_poly.type
_entity_poly.pdbx_seq_one_letter_code
_entity_poly.pdbx_strand_id
1 'polypeptide(L)'
;MAPESHWAGPADNAVEVEGSWGSKNMVGTFKSGSYEFVNSFTPAWSSWTGCSYSNMTATSFADYKTDQWNSAAGHGAEGSANYGVIYGSSTPNEQMEIIKVVDGDAEGRIIKGMNITNSAWTVECVKNGNGSAHKFKKDSWFKVTFTGVKADKSTASVDYYLADYRSTNEADWTCLTDWTWVDLSSLGKVVSLNVSFDGTDKGSYGLNTSCYVCIDNVGCEKNVSTGITANKWNSVELREVARYTIDGKRISAPQKGINIIRMSDGSTRKVVVK
;
A
#
# COMPACT_ATOMS: atom_id res chain seq x y z
N MET A 1 4.34 -11.80 10.48
CA MET A 1 4.30 -11.05 11.75
C MET A 1 3.17 -11.60 12.61
N ALA A 2 3.09 -11.24 13.88
CA ALA A 2 1.88 -11.50 14.67
C ALA A 2 0.67 -10.75 14.08
N PRO A 3 -0.57 -11.21 14.24
CA PRO A 3 -1.76 -10.44 13.85
C PRO A 3 -1.83 -9.10 14.61
N GLU A 4 -2.42 -8.07 13.98
CA GLU A 4 -2.57 -6.71 14.54
C GLU A 4 -1.25 -6.14 15.06
N SER A 5 -0.21 -6.18 14.23
CA SER A 5 1.10 -5.66 14.54
C SER A 5 1.73 -4.89 13.39
N HIS A 6 2.75 -4.13 13.74
CA HIS A 6 3.55 -3.35 12.82
C HIS A 6 5.02 -3.43 13.23
N TRP A 7 5.89 -3.04 12.32
CA TRP A 7 7.30 -2.82 12.58
C TRP A 7 7.70 -1.50 11.94
N ALA A 8 8.39 -0.64 12.69
CA ALA A 8 8.80 0.68 12.25
C ALA A 8 10.29 0.96 12.48
N GLY A 9 11.08 -0.10 12.69
CA GLY A 9 12.50 -0.01 12.97
C GLY A 9 12.88 -0.08 14.45
N PRO A 10 14.19 0.03 14.72
CA PRO A 10 15.26 0.03 13.72
C PRO A 10 15.40 -1.33 13.02
N ALA A 11 16.01 -1.35 11.84
CA ALA A 11 16.38 -2.59 11.16
C ALA A 11 17.60 -3.25 11.81
N ASP A 12 17.69 -4.57 11.72
CA ASP A 12 18.78 -5.35 12.34
C ASP A 12 20.17 -4.97 11.78
N ASN A 13 20.21 -4.50 10.53
CA ASN A 13 21.42 -4.01 9.86
C ASN A 13 21.59 -2.48 9.96
N ALA A 14 20.83 -1.81 10.83
CA ALA A 14 20.86 -0.35 10.91
C ALA A 14 22.21 0.16 11.43
N VAL A 15 22.71 1.20 10.76
CA VAL A 15 23.90 1.95 11.16
C VAL A 15 23.49 3.35 11.61
N GLU A 16 24.22 3.92 12.56
CA GLU A 16 24.00 5.30 13.00
C GLU A 16 24.45 6.27 11.89
N VAL A 17 23.55 7.18 11.50
CA VAL A 17 23.78 8.25 10.54
C VAL A 17 23.32 9.56 11.16
N GLU A 18 24.14 10.60 11.05
CA GLU A 18 23.79 11.94 11.51
C GLU A 18 22.76 12.59 10.56
N GLY A 19 21.62 13.00 11.10
CA GLY A 19 20.58 13.71 10.38
C GLY A 19 20.81 15.23 10.35
N SER A 20 20.05 15.92 9.50
CA SER A 20 20.21 17.36 9.21
C SER A 20 20.09 18.31 10.41
N TRP A 21 19.62 17.82 11.56
CA TRP A 21 19.44 18.57 12.80
C TRP A 21 20.26 18.01 13.97
N GLY A 22 21.33 17.26 13.67
CA GLY A 22 22.16 16.59 14.67
C GLY A 22 21.47 15.38 15.33
N SER A 23 20.37 14.90 14.75
CA SER A 23 19.70 13.69 15.19
C SER A 23 20.54 12.47 14.83
N LYS A 24 20.55 11.44 15.69
CA LYS A 24 21.21 10.17 15.41
C LYS A 24 20.16 9.19 14.89
N ASN A 25 20.17 8.96 13.59
CA ASN A 25 19.22 8.08 12.92
C ASN A 25 19.84 6.69 12.75
N MET A 26 19.11 5.64 13.11
CA MET A 26 19.43 4.26 12.84
C MET A 26 18.88 3.90 11.47
N VAL A 27 19.73 3.96 10.44
CA VAL A 27 19.35 3.74 9.04
C VAL A 27 19.74 2.33 8.61
N GLY A 28 18.77 1.53 8.21
CA GLY A 28 18.98 0.18 7.70
C GLY A 28 17.93 -0.20 6.66
N THR A 29 17.89 -1.48 6.30
CA THR A 29 16.98 -2.00 5.28
C THR A 29 16.37 -3.34 5.69
N PHE A 30 15.18 -3.61 5.18
CA PHE A 30 14.61 -4.97 5.15
C PHE A 30 14.34 -5.38 3.70
N LYS A 31 14.34 -6.70 3.45
CA LYS A 31 14.16 -7.25 2.10
C LYS A 31 12.74 -7.75 1.89
N SER A 32 12.21 -7.52 0.69
CA SER A 32 11.04 -8.24 0.18
C SER A 32 11.16 -8.38 -1.35
N GLY A 33 11.20 -9.62 -1.83
CA GLY A 33 11.43 -9.92 -3.24
C GLY A 33 12.74 -9.34 -3.77
N SER A 34 12.67 -8.65 -4.91
CA SER A 34 13.80 -8.03 -5.61
C SER A 34 14.24 -6.66 -5.04
N TYR A 35 13.71 -6.27 -3.87
CA TYR A 35 13.85 -4.92 -3.33
C TYR A 35 14.31 -4.91 -1.88
N GLU A 36 15.07 -3.87 -1.54
CA GLU A 36 15.35 -3.47 -0.16
C GLU A 36 14.60 -2.18 0.17
N PHE A 37 13.99 -2.13 1.35
CA PHE A 37 13.18 -1.03 1.81
C PHE A 37 13.92 -0.32 2.95
N VAL A 38 14.19 0.97 2.76
CA VAL A 38 14.99 1.77 3.68
C VAL A 38 14.14 2.21 4.87
N ASN A 39 14.60 1.90 6.09
CA ASN A 39 14.02 2.40 7.33
C ASN A 39 15.04 3.30 8.03
N SER A 40 14.60 4.49 8.46
CA SER A 40 15.40 5.42 9.25
C SER A 40 14.67 5.68 10.56
N PHE A 41 15.05 4.98 11.62
CA PHE A 41 14.48 5.17 12.95
C PHE A 41 15.28 6.20 13.74
N THR A 42 14.64 7.16 14.40
CA THR A 42 15.30 8.17 15.24
C THR A 42 14.95 7.91 16.71
N PRO A 43 15.83 7.24 17.49
CA PRO A 43 15.55 6.85 18.88
C PRO A 43 15.18 8.03 19.78
N ALA A 44 15.85 9.17 19.60
CA ALA A 44 15.62 10.38 20.39
C ALA A 44 14.17 10.90 20.32
N TRP A 45 13.45 10.58 19.24
CA TRP A 45 12.07 11.01 19.01
C TRP A 45 11.07 9.86 19.03
N SER A 46 11.55 8.61 19.19
CA SER A 46 10.73 7.40 18.99
C SER A 46 9.92 7.48 17.69
N SER A 47 10.55 7.97 16.63
CA SER A 47 9.94 8.25 15.33
C SER A 47 10.76 7.58 14.23
N TRP A 48 10.21 7.51 13.03
CA TRP A 48 10.85 6.89 11.88
C TRP A 48 10.52 7.68 10.62
N THR A 49 11.27 7.43 9.55
CA THR A 49 10.93 7.80 8.17
C THR A 49 11.35 6.65 7.25
N GLY A 50 10.95 6.73 5.99
CA GLY A 50 11.21 5.67 5.03
C GLY A 50 10.10 4.62 5.05
N CYS A 51 10.48 3.37 5.23
CA CYS A 51 9.59 2.22 5.17
C CYS A 51 9.37 1.59 6.55
N SER A 52 8.14 1.16 6.75
CA SER A 52 7.68 0.26 7.80
C SER A 52 6.76 -0.79 7.15
N TYR A 53 6.28 -1.76 7.93
CA TYR A 53 5.29 -2.71 7.45
C TYR A 53 4.31 -3.08 8.55
N SER A 54 3.10 -3.46 8.17
CA SER A 54 1.94 -3.57 9.06
C SER A 54 0.96 -4.64 8.57
N ASN A 55 0.18 -5.20 9.49
CA ASN A 55 -1.00 -6.00 9.19
C ASN A 55 -2.20 -5.60 10.06
N MET A 56 -2.20 -4.35 10.54
CA MET A 56 -3.32 -3.77 11.27
C MET A 56 -4.58 -3.78 10.40
N THR A 57 -5.73 -4.06 11.00
CA THR A 57 -7.02 -4.08 10.26
C THR A 57 -7.90 -2.86 10.49
N ALA A 58 -7.57 -2.04 11.49
CA ALA A 58 -8.26 -0.78 11.73
C ALA A 58 -8.08 0.16 10.53
N THR A 59 -9.16 0.84 10.13
CA THR A 59 -9.18 1.81 9.01
C THR A 59 -9.35 3.25 9.47
N SER A 60 -9.36 3.47 10.79
CA SER A 60 -9.51 4.78 11.42
C SER A 60 -8.18 5.25 12.02
N PHE A 61 -8.10 6.57 12.22
CA PHE A 61 -6.99 7.21 12.93
C PHE A 61 -7.54 8.04 14.08
N ALA A 62 -7.03 7.80 15.28
CA ALA A 62 -7.31 8.58 16.48
C ALA A 62 -6.01 9.08 17.13
N ASP A 63 -4.96 8.27 17.15
CA ASP A 63 -3.68 8.63 17.78
C ASP A 63 -2.46 8.18 16.95
N TYR A 64 -1.48 9.08 16.81
CA TYR A 64 -0.28 8.79 16.03
C TYR A 64 0.57 7.65 16.63
N LYS A 65 0.51 7.39 17.93
CA LYS A 65 1.29 6.34 18.59
C LYS A 65 0.77 4.94 18.31
N THR A 66 -0.49 4.80 17.92
CA THR A 66 -1.13 3.49 17.69
C THR A 66 -1.56 3.28 16.25
N ASP A 67 -1.97 4.34 15.55
CA ASP A 67 -2.75 4.20 14.32
C ASP A 67 -1.98 4.61 13.05
N GLN A 68 -0.76 5.12 13.18
CA GLN A 68 0.05 5.59 12.03
C GLN A 68 0.41 4.49 11.02
N TRP A 69 0.16 3.21 11.35
CA TRP A 69 0.39 2.05 10.49
C TRP A 69 -0.89 1.47 9.88
N ASN A 70 -2.04 2.07 10.13
CA ASN A 70 -3.33 1.65 9.59
C ASN A 70 -3.44 2.06 8.12
N SER A 71 -3.73 1.10 7.24
CA SER A 71 -4.13 1.42 5.87
C SER A 71 -5.59 1.83 5.83
N ALA A 72 -5.97 2.65 4.86
CA ALA A 72 -7.38 2.99 4.67
C ALA A 72 -8.24 1.76 4.27
N ALA A 73 -7.61 0.74 3.68
CA ALA A 73 -8.26 -0.51 3.27
C ALA A 73 -8.45 -1.51 4.43
N GLY A 74 -7.60 -1.46 5.47
CA GLY A 74 -7.66 -2.38 6.61
C GLY A 74 -7.15 -3.80 6.30
N HIS A 75 -6.46 -3.99 5.17
CA HIS A 75 -5.85 -5.25 4.76
C HIS A 75 -4.79 -5.01 3.69
N GLY A 76 -3.93 -6.01 3.43
CA GLY A 76 -2.98 -5.98 2.30
C GLY A 76 -3.67 -6.11 0.94
N ALA A 77 -3.00 -5.66 -0.11
CA ALA A 77 -3.54 -5.75 -1.46
C ALA A 77 -3.66 -7.22 -1.86
N GLU A 78 -4.77 -7.58 -2.53
CA GLU A 78 -4.96 -8.93 -3.08
C GLU A 78 -4.83 -10.07 -2.06
N GLY A 79 -5.09 -9.77 -0.79
CA GLY A 79 -5.00 -10.74 0.30
C GLY A 79 -3.58 -10.95 0.85
N SER A 80 -2.63 -10.08 0.52
CA SER A 80 -1.34 -10.03 1.20
C SER A 80 -1.49 -9.96 2.72
N ALA A 81 -0.73 -10.79 3.43
CA ALA A 81 -0.81 -10.88 4.88
C ALA A 81 -0.27 -9.63 5.61
N ASN A 82 0.61 -8.87 4.97
CA ASN A 82 1.14 -7.60 5.47
C ASN A 82 1.25 -6.63 4.28
N TYR A 83 1.22 -5.33 4.58
CA TYR A 83 1.46 -4.25 3.62
C TYR A 83 2.56 -3.32 4.13
N GLY A 84 3.20 -2.60 3.22
CA GLY A 84 4.17 -1.56 3.56
C GLY A 84 3.47 -0.25 3.94
N VAL A 85 4.07 0.50 4.86
CA VAL A 85 3.67 1.89 5.14
C VAL A 85 4.89 2.78 4.97
N ILE A 86 4.80 3.72 4.04
CA ILE A 86 5.84 4.69 3.76
C ILE A 86 5.51 5.98 4.48
N TYR A 87 6.49 6.48 5.25
CA TYR A 87 6.52 7.87 5.69
C TYR A 87 7.60 8.59 4.88
N GLY A 88 7.14 9.33 3.86
CA GLY A 88 8.01 10.03 2.91
C GLY A 88 8.16 11.51 3.22
N SER A 89 8.88 12.21 2.33
CA SER A 89 9.17 13.63 2.49
C SER A 89 7.94 14.51 2.26
N SER A 90 7.78 15.54 3.10
CA SER A 90 6.81 16.63 2.90
C SER A 90 7.29 17.73 1.94
N THR A 91 8.53 17.61 1.44
CA THR A 91 9.15 18.50 0.45
C THR A 91 9.05 17.85 -0.93
N PRO A 92 8.33 18.47 -1.88
CA PRO A 92 8.16 17.91 -3.22
C PRO A 92 9.51 17.66 -3.91
N ASN A 93 9.67 16.46 -4.48
CA ASN A 93 10.86 16.00 -5.21
C ASN A 93 12.15 15.85 -4.37
N GLU A 94 12.04 15.89 -3.04
CA GLU A 94 13.19 15.58 -2.18
C GLU A 94 13.71 14.16 -2.41
N GLN A 95 15.03 14.03 -2.50
CA GLN A 95 15.71 12.75 -2.69
C GLN A 95 15.81 12.02 -1.35
N MET A 96 14.70 11.43 -0.92
CA MET A 96 14.64 10.49 0.20
C MET A 96 14.56 9.07 -0.36
N GLU A 97 15.66 8.33 -0.34
CA GLU A 97 15.70 6.97 -0.89
C GLU A 97 14.84 6.02 -0.06
N ILE A 98 13.79 5.45 -0.65
CA ILE A 98 12.80 4.61 0.03
C ILE A 98 12.99 3.14 -0.34
N ILE A 99 13.21 2.86 -1.63
CA ILE A 99 13.33 1.50 -2.16
C ILE A 99 14.60 1.40 -2.99
N LYS A 100 15.42 0.39 -2.72
CA LYS A 100 16.61 0.02 -3.48
C LYS A 100 16.32 -1.20 -4.34
N VAL A 101 16.80 -1.19 -5.58
CA VAL A 101 16.76 -2.34 -6.47
C VAL A 101 18.01 -3.19 -6.19
N VAL A 102 17.80 -4.42 -5.68
CA VAL A 102 18.92 -5.34 -5.37
C VAL A 102 19.08 -6.47 -6.38
N ASP A 103 18.03 -6.73 -7.17
CA ASP A 103 18.00 -7.77 -8.19
C ASP A 103 17.72 -7.13 -9.57
N GLY A 104 18.72 -6.40 -10.05
CA GLY A 104 18.75 -5.70 -11.33
C GLY A 104 20.15 -5.77 -11.96
N ASP A 105 20.27 -5.35 -13.22
CA ASP A 105 21.58 -5.20 -13.86
C ASP A 105 22.24 -3.88 -13.48
N ALA A 106 23.37 -3.53 -14.11
CA ALA A 106 24.09 -2.29 -13.82
C ALA A 106 23.23 -1.02 -14.02
N GLU A 107 22.20 -1.09 -14.86
CA GLU A 107 21.26 0.00 -15.10
C GLU A 107 20.04 -0.04 -14.16
N GLY A 108 19.96 -1.07 -13.32
CA GLY A 108 18.85 -1.35 -12.41
C GLY A 108 17.77 -2.24 -13.01
N ARG A 109 16.51 -2.00 -12.68
CA ARG A 109 15.37 -2.75 -13.23
C ARG A 109 14.17 -1.84 -13.48
N ILE A 110 13.27 -2.27 -14.36
CA ILE A 110 11.96 -1.64 -14.51
C ILE A 110 11.08 -2.07 -13.34
N ILE A 111 10.65 -1.11 -12.53
CA ILE A 111 9.59 -1.33 -11.54
C ILE A 111 8.26 -1.19 -12.30
N LYS A 112 7.56 -2.30 -12.55
CA LYS A 112 6.33 -2.30 -13.37
C LYS A 112 5.25 -1.42 -12.76
N GLY A 113 5.06 -1.52 -11.46
CA GLY A 113 4.09 -0.75 -10.71
C GLY A 113 4.07 -1.18 -9.26
N MET A 114 3.07 -0.71 -8.53
CA MET A 114 2.76 -1.15 -7.17
C MET A 114 1.32 -0.84 -6.84
N ASN A 115 0.75 -1.57 -5.88
CA ASN A 115 -0.51 -1.19 -5.27
C ASN A 115 -0.25 -0.10 -4.22
N ILE A 116 -1.11 0.92 -4.20
CA ILE A 116 -1.08 1.98 -3.19
C ILE A 116 -2.48 2.21 -2.60
N THR A 117 -2.54 2.69 -1.37
CA THR A 117 -3.73 3.27 -0.75
C THR A 117 -3.32 4.32 0.27
N ASN A 118 -4.23 5.20 0.68
CA ASN A 118 -3.93 6.12 1.78
C ASN A 118 -3.71 5.36 3.09
N SER A 119 -2.96 5.97 4.00
CA SER A 119 -3.07 5.60 5.41
C SER A 119 -4.40 6.09 5.99
N ALA A 120 -4.87 5.48 7.09
CA ALA A 120 -6.03 5.96 7.82
C ALA A 120 -5.83 7.41 8.32
N TRP A 121 -4.59 7.78 8.67
CA TRP A 121 -4.25 9.14 9.06
C TRP A 121 -4.49 10.14 7.93
N THR A 122 -4.03 9.81 6.72
CA THR A 122 -4.24 10.68 5.54
C THR A 122 -5.73 10.85 5.25
N VAL A 123 -6.53 9.78 5.38
CA VAL A 123 -7.98 9.84 5.24
C VAL A 123 -8.60 10.77 6.29
N GLU A 124 -8.17 10.67 7.55
CA GLU A 124 -8.66 11.53 8.64
C GLU A 124 -8.37 13.02 8.36
N CYS A 125 -7.15 13.35 7.95
CA CYS A 125 -6.78 14.70 7.53
C CYS A 125 -7.71 15.23 6.43
N VAL A 126 -7.97 14.42 5.40
CA VAL A 126 -8.79 14.82 4.25
C VAL A 126 -10.27 14.97 4.63
N LYS A 127 -10.84 14.01 5.37
CA LYS A 127 -12.29 13.94 5.61
C LYS A 127 -12.77 14.79 6.78
N ASN A 128 -11.96 14.87 7.82
CA ASN A 128 -12.34 15.48 9.10
C ASN A 128 -11.38 16.61 9.52
N GLY A 129 -10.13 16.58 9.06
CA GLY A 129 -9.06 17.35 9.68
C GLY A 129 -8.69 16.78 11.05
N ASN A 130 -7.56 17.19 11.61
CA ASN A 130 -7.08 16.67 12.90
C ASN A 130 -6.49 17.77 13.81
N GLY A 131 -6.94 19.00 13.62
CA GLY A 131 -6.44 20.19 14.32
C GLY A 131 -5.23 20.82 13.64
N SER A 132 -4.24 20.02 13.22
CA SER A 132 -3.12 20.51 12.40
C SER A 132 -3.48 20.58 10.93
N ALA A 133 -4.04 19.50 10.39
CA ALA A 133 -4.57 19.43 9.04
C ALA A 133 -6.00 19.98 8.99
N HIS A 134 -6.29 20.73 7.93
CA HIS A 134 -7.62 21.22 7.65
C HIS A 134 -8.38 20.20 6.79
N LYS A 135 -9.66 19.98 7.11
CA LYS A 135 -10.57 19.22 6.28
C LYS A 135 -10.55 19.75 4.83
N PHE A 136 -10.48 18.83 3.87
CA PHE A 136 -10.46 19.18 2.46
C PHE A 136 -11.80 19.75 2.01
N LYS A 137 -11.71 20.71 1.09
CA LYS A 137 -12.83 21.38 0.44
C LYS A 137 -12.55 21.50 -1.05
N LYS A 138 -13.48 22.11 -1.78
CA LYS A 138 -13.30 22.47 -3.19
C LYS A 138 -11.88 23.01 -3.44
N ASP A 139 -11.26 22.50 -4.50
CA ASP A 139 -9.89 22.80 -4.97
C ASP A 139 -8.75 22.26 -4.10
N SER A 140 -9.05 21.50 -3.04
CA SER A 140 -8.03 20.78 -2.28
C SER A 140 -7.53 19.55 -3.04
N TRP A 141 -6.25 19.23 -2.89
CA TRP A 141 -5.66 18.00 -3.42
C TRP A 141 -4.45 17.57 -2.59
N PHE A 142 -4.17 16.27 -2.62
CA PHE A 142 -3.00 15.65 -2.00
C PHE A 142 -2.43 14.59 -2.96
N LYS A 143 -1.12 14.62 -3.16
CA LYS A 143 -0.42 13.87 -4.20
C LYS A 143 0.81 13.21 -3.63
N VAL A 144 1.08 11.99 -4.08
CA VAL A 144 2.36 11.31 -3.91
C VAL A 144 3.12 11.34 -5.24
N THR A 145 4.41 11.60 -5.17
CA THR A 145 5.34 11.54 -6.31
C THR A 145 6.35 10.43 -6.06
N PHE A 146 6.37 9.46 -6.96
CA PHE A 146 7.36 8.38 -7.01
C PHE A 146 8.46 8.77 -7.99
N THR A 147 9.67 9.00 -7.50
CA THR A 147 10.81 9.43 -8.32
C THR A 147 11.83 8.32 -8.44
N GLY A 148 11.95 7.75 -9.65
CA GLY A 148 12.95 6.76 -9.98
C GLY A 148 14.30 7.40 -10.25
N VAL A 149 15.35 6.87 -9.63
CA VAL A 149 16.75 7.27 -9.85
C VAL A 149 17.42 6.24 -10.74
N LYS A 150 18.00 6.68 -11.85
CA LYS A 150 18.74 5.82 -12.78
C LYS A 150 20.20 5.66 -12.37
N ALA A 151 20.90 4.70 -12.98
CA ALA A 151 22.32 4.47 -12.70
C ALA A 151 23.18 5.72 -12.98
N ASP A 152 22.84 6.50 -14.00
CA ASP A 152 23.48 7.78 -14.37
C ASP A 152 23.05 8.97 -13.49
N LYS A 153 22.25 8.74 -12.44
CA LYS A 153 21.67 9.73 -11.53
C LYS A 153 20.61 10.65 -12.13
N SER A 154 20.24 10.49 -13.40
CA SER A 154 19.05 11.14 -13.94
C SER A 154 17.80 10.56 -13.27
N THR A 155 16.72 11.34 -13.29
CA THR A 155 15.46 10.96 -12.64
C THR A 155 14.29 11.01 -13.61
N ALA A 156 13.28 10.21 -13.30
CA ALA A 156 11.95 10.29 -13.87
C ALA A 156 10.94 10.16 -12.73
N SER A 157 9.73 10.67 -12.90
CA SER A 157 8.72 10.69 -11.83
C SER A 157 7.34 10.30 -12.33
N VAL A 158 6.58 9.65 -11.45
CA VAL A 158 5.16 9.36 -11.61
C VAL A 158 4.41 9.99 -10.45
N ASP A 159 3.36 10.73 -10.79
CA ASP A 159 2.49 11.41 -9.86
C ASP A 159 1.17 10.64 -9.69
N TYR A 160 0.67 10.55 -8.46
CA TYR A 160 -0.66 10.04 -8.17
C TYR A 160 -1.39 10.92 -7.15
N TYR A 161 -2.62 11.33 -7.47
CA TYR A 161 -3.47 12.09 -6.56
C TYR A 161 -4.18 11.14 -5.58
N LEU A 162 -3.71 11.14 -4.34
CA LEU A 162 -4.27 10.37 -3.24
C LEU A 162 -5.62 10.92 -2.75
N ALA A 163 -5.84 12.23 -2.94
CA ALA A 163 -7.13 12.89 -2.83
C ALA A 163 -7.21 14.04 -3.82
N ASP A 164 -8.37 14.22 -4.47
CA ASP A 164 -8.58 15.24 -5.48
C ASP A 164 -10.01 15.80 -5.44
N TYR A 165 -10.15 17.01 -4.90
CA TYR A 165 -11.41 17.74 -4.77
C TYR A 165 -11.46 18.94 -5.74
N ARG A 166 -10.67 18.90 -6.82
CA ARG A 166 -10.62 19.96 -7.84
C ARG A 166 -11.77 19.92 -8.82
N SER A 167 -12.55 18.83 -8.92
CA SER A 167 -13.77 18.84 -9.73
C SER A 167 -14.75 19.90 -9.23
N THR A 168 -15.51 20.51 -10.14
CA THR A 168 -16.63 21.41 -9.80
C THR A 168 -17.86 20.64 -9.33
N ASN A 169 -17.96 19.36 -9.69
CA ASN A 169 -18.98 18.44 -9.21
C ASN A 169 -18.44 17.67 -8.01
N GLU A 170 -19.05 17.84 -6.83
CA GLU A 170 -18.61 17.20 -5.59
C GLU A 170 -18.70 15.66 -5.64
N ALA A 171 -19.57 15.11 -6.50
CA ALA A 171 -19.68 13.66 -6.68
C ALA A 171 -18.43 13.02 -7.32
N ASP A 172 -17.60 13.83 -7.99
CA ASP A 172 -16.35 13.37 -8.61
C ASP A 172 -15.13 13.57 -7.69
N TRP A 173 -15.34 14.06 -6.46
CA TRP A 173 -14.27 14.22 -5.48
C TRP A 173 -13.81 12.86 -4.97
N THR A 174 -12.50 12.65 -5.01
CA THR A 174 -11.90 11.35 -4.65
C THR A 174 -11.01 11.45 -3.42
N CYS A 175 -11.02 10.39 -2.62
CA CYS A 175 -10.06 10.13 -1.56
C CYS A 175 -9.83 8.62 -1.57
N LEU A 176 -8.62 8.20 -1.94
CA LEU A 176 -8.30 6.79 -2.13
C LEU A 176 -8.40 6.06 -0.79
N THR A 177 -9.32 5.10 -0.69
CA THR A 177 -9.57 4.33 0.55
C THR A 177 -9.42 2.83 0.34
N ASP A 178 -9.15 2.40 -0.89
CA ASP A 178 -8.88 1.02 -1.26
C ASP A 178 -7.66 0.96 -2.19
N TRP A 179 -7.14 -0.24 -2.44
CA TRP A 179 -5.95 -0.46 -3.23
C TRP A 179 -6.16 -0.13 -4.70
N THR A 180 -5.28 0.71 -5.24
CA THR A 180 -5.17 0.96 -6.67
C THR A 180 -3.78 0.61 -7.15
N TRP A 181 -3.67 0.05 -8.35
CA TRP A 181 -2.38 -0.24 -8.96
C TRP A 181 -1.91 0.97 -9.77
N VAL A 182 -0.69 1.44 -9.50
CA VAL A 182 -0.05 2.55 -10.21
C VAL A 182 1.04 2.00 -11.13
N ASP A 183 0.99 2.41 -12.40
CA ASP A 183 2.02 2.11 -13.39
C ASP A 183 3.28 2.94 -13.11
N LEU A 184 4.41 2.27 -12.94
CA LEU A 184 5.72 2.90 -12.74
C LEU A 184 6.68 2.60 -13.89
N SER A 185 6.23 1.92 -14.94
CA SER A 185 7.08 1.51 -16.05
C SER A 185 7.68 2.69 -16.83
N SER A 186 7.01 3.86 -16.80
CA SER A 186 7.51 5.11 -17.41
C SER A 186 8.76 5.67 -16.73
N LEU A 187 9.10 5.21 -15.52
CA LEU A 187 10.37 5.53 -14.87
C LEU A 187 11.58 4.93 -15.61
N GLY A 188 11.36 3.88 -16.42
CA GLY A 188 12.41 3.11 -17.07
C GLY A 188 13.15 2.20 -16.10
N LYS A 189 14.40 1.85 -16.44
CA LYS A 189 15.28 1.14 -15.50
C LYS A 189 15.78 2.10 -14.43
N VAL A 190 15.62 1.71 -13.17
CA VAL A 190 16.00 2.50 -12.00
C VAL A 190 16.76 1.64 -11.01
N VAL A 191 17.66 2.26 -10.27
CA VAL A 191 18.41 1.63 -9.17
C VAL A 191 17.76 1.90 -7.81
N SER A 192 16.97 2.97 -7.70
CA SER A 192 16.18 3.25 -6.50
C SER A 192 14.94 4.09 -6.78
N LEU A 193 14.05 4.16 -5.79
CA LEU A 193 12.81 4.92 -5.80
C LEU A 193 12.77 5.83 -4.56
N ASN A 194 12.49 7.11 -4.77
CA ASN A 194 12.17 8.07 -3.73
C ASN A 194 10.66 8.33 -3.68
N VAL A 195 10.17 8.74 -2.51
CA VAL A 195 8.77 9.13 -2.31
C VAL A 195 8.70 10.48 -1.61
N SER A 196 8.00 11.42 -2.24
CA SER A 196 7.69 12.73 -1.68
C SER A 196 6.21 13.06 -1.86
N PHE A 197 5.71 13.97 -1.05
CA PHE A 197 4.32 14.38 -1.05
C PHE A 197 4.17 15.86 -1.38
N ASP A 198 3.01 16.19 -1.94
CA ASP A 198 2.61 17.55 -2.22
C ASP A 198 1.09 17.71 -2.02
N GLY A 199 0.62 18.93 -1.80
CA GLY A 199 -0.78 19.18 -1.50
C GLY A 199 -1.12 20.63 -1.23
N THR A 200 -2.41 20.90 -1.08
CA THR A 200 -2.92 22.26 -0.84
C THR A 200 -2.96 22.66 0.63
N ASP A 201 -3.09 21.69 1.54
CA ASP A 201 -3.13 21.97 2.98
C ASP A 201 -1.70 22.04 3.53
N LYS A 202 -1.15 23.26 3.50
CA LYS A 202 0.22 23.59 3.90
C LYS A 202 0.25 24.81 4.81
N GLY A 203 1.17 24.81 5.76
CA GLY A 203 1.53 25.96 6.58
C GLY A 203 2.99 26.39 6.36
N SER A 204 3.49 27.25 7.25
CA SER A 204 4.88 27.74 7.19
C SER A 204 5.94 26.65 7.38
N TYR A 205 5.56 25.48 7.89
CA TYR A 205 6.45 24.36 8.20
C TYR A 205 6.30 23.17 7.24
N GLY A 206 5.57 23.36 6.13
CA GLY A 206 5.32 22.31 5.13
C GLY A 206 3.88 21.82 5.11
N LEU A 207 3.68 20.60 4.64
CA LEU A 207 2.37 19.95 4.58
C LEU A 207 1.80 19.72 5.97
N ASN A 208 0.53 20.09 6.16
CA ASN A 208 -0.22 19.71 7.36
C ASN A 208 -0.84 18.31 7.20
N THR A 209 -1.18 17.91 5.97
CA THR A 209 -1.64 16.56 5.65
C THR A 209 -0.52 15.54 5.89
N SER A 210 -0.82 14.42 6.55
CA SER A 210 0.17 13.39 6.88
C SER A 210 0.81 12.79 5.62
N CYS A 211 2.14 12.77 5.58
CA CYS A 211 2.94 12.25 4.46
C CYS A 211 3.10 10.72 4.50
N TYR A 212 1.97 10.02 4.65
CA TYR A 212 1.89 8.56 4.77
C TYR A 212 1.11 7.95 3.61
N VAL A 213 1.69 6.94 2.98
CA VAL A 213 1.03 6.11 1.95
C VAL A 213 1.31 4.64 2.24
N CYS A 214 0.29 3.79 2.08
CA CYS A 214 0.46 2.34 2.17
C CYS A 214 0.76 1.78 0.79
N ILE A 215 1.67 0.82 0.73
CA ILE A 215 2.10 0.18 -0.52
C ILE A 215 2.05 -1.34 -0.40
N ASP A 216 1.91 -2.01 -1.55
CA ASP A 216 2.00 -3.46 -1.65
C ASP A 216 2.40 -3.87 -3.07
N ASN A 217 2.80 -5.13 -3.26
CA ASN A 217 3.08 -5.72 -4.58
C ASN A 217 4.08 -4.90 -5.43
N VAL A 218 5.13 -4.37 -4.80
CA VAL A 218 6.13 -3.55 -5.49
C VAL A 218 6.81 -4.34 -6.60
N GLY A 219 6.80 -3.77 -7.82
CA GLY A 219 7.38 -4.39 -9.00
C GLY A 219 6.50 -5.42 -9.68
N CYS A 220 5.35 -5.78 -9.10
CA CYS A 220 4.40 -6.71 -9.69
C CYS A 220 3.64 -6.05 -10.85
N GLU A 221 3.27 -6.87 -11.84
CA GLU A 221 2.35 -6.44 -12.89
C GLU A 221 0.94 -6.21 -12.33
N LYS A 222 0.15 -5.40 -13.03
CA LYS A 222 -1.25 -5.21 -12.67
C LYS A 222 -1.98 -6.54 -12.72
N ASN A 223 -2.61 -6.94 -11.63
CA ASN A 223 -3.49 -8.09 -11.66
C ASN A 223 -4.75 -7.77 -12.46
N VAL A 224 -4.80 -8.28 -13.69
CA VAL A 224 -5.92 -8.16 -14.61
C VAL A 224 -6.94 -9.28 -14.46
N SER A 225 -7.00 -9.93 -13.28
CA SER A 225 -7.92 -11.03 -13.01
C SER A 225 -9.37 -10.57 -13.16
N THR A 226 -9.93 -10.75 -14.36
CA THR A 226 -11.36 -10.63 -14.69
C THR A 226 -12.09 -11.98 -14.53
N GLY A 227 -11.48 -12.94 -13.84
CA GLY A 227 -12.08 -14.23 -13.54
C GLY A 227 -12.12 -14.46 -12.03
N ILE A 228 -13.23 -15.02 -11.54
CA ILE A 228 -13.28 -15.70 -10.24
C ILE A 228 -12.17 -16.75 -10.23
N THR A 229 -11.00 -16.39 -9.70
CA THR A 229 -9.89 -17.30 -9.52
C THR A 229 -9.83 -17.59 -8.04
N ALA A 230 -10.24 -18.80 -7.67
CA ALA A 230 -10.15 -19.30 -6.32
C ALA A 230 -8.72 -19.16 -5.81
N ASN A 231 -8.55 -18.42 -4.70
CA ASN A 231 -7.29 -18.32 -3.97
C ASN A 231 -6.77 -19.72 -3.66
N LYS A 232 -5.66 -20.09 -4.29
CA LYS A 232 -5.06 -21.42 -4.20
C LYS A 232 -4.17 -21.62 -2.95
N TRP A 233 -4.29 -20.77 -1.93
CA TRP A 233 -3.30 -20.72 -0.84
C TRP A 233 -3.85 -20.85 0.59
N ASN A 234 -5.15 -21.13 0.75
CA ASN A 234 -5.67 -21.68 2.00
C ASN A 234 -6.30 -23.04 1.72
N SER A 235 -5.52 -24.11 1.80
CA SER A 235 -6.08 -25.46 1.90
C SER A 235 -6.66 -25.68 3.29
N VAL A 236 -7.72 -24.96 3.62
CA VAL A 236 -8.78 -25.55 4.44
C VAL A 236 -9.41 -26.59 3.51
N GLU A 237 -9.46 -27.87 3.92
CA GLU A 237 -10.15 -28.89 3.12
C GLU A 237 -11.57 -28.38 2.79
N LEU A 238 -11.77 -27.99 1.53
CA LEU A 238 -13.04 -27.50 1.06
C LEU A 238 -13.99 -28.68 0.99
N ARG A 239 -14.85 -28.79 2.01
CA ARG A 239 -15.88 -29.81 2.05
C ARG A 239 -17.16 -29.32 1.39
N GLU A 240 -17.82 -30.24 0.69
CA GLU A 240 -19.19 -30.07 0.22
C GLU A 240 -20.13 -29.96 1.44
N VAL A 241 -20.87 -28.85 1.54
CA VAL A 241 -21.87 -28.66 2.60
C VAL A 241 -23.29 -28.91 2.10
N ALA A 242 -23.52 -28.77 0.79
CA ALA A 242 -24.78 -29.11 0.14
C ALA A 242 -24.59 -29.28 -1.37
N ARG A 243 -25.50 -30.04 -1.99
CA ARG A 243 -25.56 -30.23 -3.44
C ARG A 243 -26.99 -30.08 -3.92
N TYR A 244 -27.14 -29.52 -5.12
CA TYR A 244 -28.41 -29.21 -5.75
C TYR A 244 -28.42 -29.66 -7.21
N THR A 245 -29.60 -29.92 -7.77
CA THR A 245 -29.80 -29.97 -9.23
C THR A 245 -29.75 -28.56 -9.80
N ILE A 246 -29.66 -28.44 -11.13
CA ILE A 246 -29.70 -27.14 -11.81
C ILE A 246 -31.01 -26.36 -11.55
N ASP A 247 -32.09 -27.06 -11.26
CA ASP A 247 -33.40 -26.48 -10.89
C ASP A 247 -33.50 -26.09 -9.40
N GLY A 248 -32.39 -26.14 -8.66
CA GLY A 248 -32.31 -25.71 -7.26
C GLY A 248 -32.79 -26.74 -6.22
N LYS A 249 -33.12 -27.98 -6.62
CA LYS A 249 -33.54 -29.04 -5.68
C LYS A 249 -32.32 -29.63 -4.97
N ARG A 250 -32.34 -29.65 -3.63
CA ARG A 250 -31.26 -30.28 -2.83
C ARG A 250 -31.22 -31.80 -3.05
N ILE A 251 -30.02 -32.35 -3.19
CA ILE A 251 -29.76 -33.78 -3.41
C ILE A 251 -28.64 -34.26 -2.48
N SER A 252 -28.72 -35.53 -2.07
CA SER A 252 -27.79 -36.16 -1.13
C SER A 252 -26.66 -36.95 -1.82
N ALA A 253 -26.74 -37.14 -3.13
CA ALA A 253 -25.74 -37.85 -3.93
C ALA A 253 -25.62 -37.22 -5.33
N PRO A 254 -24.48 -37.42 -6.03
CA PRO A 254 -24.34 -37.05 -7.44
C PRO A 254 -25.44 -37.67 -8.31
N GLN A 255 -25.95 -36.89 -9.25
CA GLN A 255 -26.98 -37.30 -10.21
C GLN A 255 -26.52 -36.93 -11.60
N LYS A 256 -26.79 -37.77 -12.60
CA LYS A 256 -26.42 -37.50 -13.98
C LYS A 256 -26.93 -36.12 -14.43
N GLY A 257 -26.05 -35.31 -15.00
CA GLY A 257 -26.35 -33.93 -15.39
C GLY A 257 -25.51 -32.89 -14.63
N ILE A 258 -26.03 -31.66 -14.52
CA ILE A 258 -25.34 -30.57 -13.82
C ILE A 258 -25.78 -30.54 -12.35
N ASN A 259 -24.81 -30.66 -11.46
CA ASN A 259 -24.98 -30.51 -10.02
C ASN A 259 -24.34 -29.19 -9.58
N ILE A 260 -25.03 -28.44 -8.74
CA ILE A 260 -24.51 -27.24 -8.08
C ILE A 260 -24.08 -27.63 -6.67
N ILE A 261 -22.79 -27.51 -6.35
CA ILE A 261 -22.21 -27.85 -5.06
C ILE A 261 -21.93 -26.55 -4.30
N ARG A 262 -22.41 -26.45 -3.06
CA ARG A 262 -22.03 -25.39 -2.12
C ARG A 262 -20.88 -25.89 -1.25
N MET A 263 -19.85 -25.09 -1.14
CA MET A 263 -18.62 -25.40 -0.40
C MET A 263 -18.61 -24.70 0.97
N SER A 264 -17.79 -25.20 1.91
CA SER A 264 -17.66 -24.65 3.27
C SER A 264 -17.14 -23.22 3.36
N ASP A 265 -16.48 -22.72 2.32
CA ASP A 265 -16.01 -21.33 2.19
C ASP A 265 -17.09 -20.37 1.65
N GLY A 266 -18.32 -20.85 1.47
CA GLY A 266 -19.43 -20.09 0.90
C GLY A 266 -19.46 -20.06 -0.63
N SER A 267 -18.44 -20.59 -1.31
CA SER A 267 -18.42 -20.67 -2.77
C SER A 267 -19.40 -21.71 -3.32
N THR A 268 -19.75 -21.58 -4.61
CA THR A 268 -20.54 -22.57 -5.35
C THR A 268 -19.78 -23.07 -6.57
N ARG A 269 -19.91 -24.37 -6.89
CA ARG A 269 -19.26 -25.03 -8.03
C ARG A 269 -20.30 -25.75 -8.87
N LYS A 270 -20.19 -25.67 -10.20
CA LYS A 270 -20.99 -26.49 -11.13
C LYS A 270 -20.18 -27.71 -11.53
N VAL A 271 -20.73 -28.90 -11.33
CA VAL A 271 -20.08 -30.18 -11.66
C VAL A 271 -20.97 -30.95 -12.63
N VAL A 272 -20.39 -31.42 -13.73
CA VAL A 272 -21.06 -32.31 -14.67
C VAL A 272 -20.80 -33.75 -14.25
N VAL A 273 -21.85 -34.47 -13.88
CA VAL A 273 -21.82 -35.89 -13.56
C VAL A 273 -22.26 -36.65 -14.81
N LYS A 274 -21.37 -37.47 -15.37
CA LYS A 274 -21.62 -38.28 -16.56
C LYS A 274 -22.41 -39.54 -16.23
#